data_AF-A0A8C5YF52-F1
#
_entry.id   AF-A0A8C5YF52-F1
#
_cell.length_a   1.000
_cell.length_b   1.000
_cell.length_c   1.000
_cell.angle_alpha   90.00
_cell.angle_beta   90.00
_cell.angle_gamma   90.00
#
_symmetry.space_group_name_H-M   'P 1'
#
loop_
_entity.id
_entity.type
_entity.pdbx_description
1 polymer ?
#
loop_
_entity_poly.entity_id
_entity_poly.type
_entity_poly.pdbx_seq_one_letter_code
_entity_poly.pdbx_strand_id
1 'polypeptide(L)'
;MATYLEFIQQNEERDGVRFSWNVWPSSRLEATRMVVPLACLLTPLKERPDLPPVQYEPVLCSRPTCKAVLNPLCQVDYRAKLWACNFCFQRNQDPLSPGVRGCCEIG
;
A
#
# COMPACT_ATOMS: atom_id res chain seq x y z
N MET A 1 16.49 -6.98 -16.19
CA MET A 1 15.10 -7.48 -16.07
C MET A 1 15.00 -8.11 -14.70
N ALA A 2 14.01 -7.72 -13.89
CA ALA A 2 13.77 -8.40 -12.63
C ALA A 2 13.12 -9.77 -12.91
N THR A 3 13.68 -10.83 -12.34
CA THR A 3 13.11 -12.18 -12.38
C THR A 3 11.97 -12.31 -11.37
N TYR A 4 11.10 -13.31 -11.55
CA TYR A 4 10.04 -13.59 -10.55
C TYR A 4 10.60 -13.93 -9.17
N LEU A 5 11.79 -14.54 -9.11
CA LEU A 5 12.45 -14.87 -7.84
C LEU A 5 12.90 -13.60 -7.10
N GLU A 6 13.56 -12.69 -7.82
CA GLU A 6 13.96 -11.38 -7.27
C GLU A 6 12.74 -10.58 -6.81
N PHE A 7 11.64 -10.59 -7.58
CA PHE A 7 10.41 -9.92 -7.18
C PHE A 7 9.89 -10.45 -5.84
N ILE A 8 9.82 -11.78 -5.65
CA ILE A 8 9.32 -12.37 -4.40
C ILE A 8 10.23 -11.99 -3.24
N GLN A 9 11.56 -12.10 -3.40
CA GLN A 9 12.53 -11.76 -2.35
C GLN A 9 12.42 -10.30 -1.94
N GLN A 10 12.36 -9.37 -2.90
CA GLN A 10 12.26 -7.94 -2.64
C GLN A 10 10.96 -7.56 -1.91
N ASN A 11 9.82 -8.14 -2.28
CA ASN A 11 8.55 -7.87 -1.58
C ASN A 11 8.55 -8.46 -0.16
N GLU A 12 9.13 -9.64 0.01
CA GLU A 12 9.25 -10.24 1.34
C GLU A 12 10.18 -9.40 2.22
N GLU A 13 11.34 -8.95 1.73
CA GLU A 13 12.27 -8.06 2.41
C GLU A 13 11.64 -6.70 2.74
N ARG A 14 10.93 -6.10 1.78
CA ARG A 14 10.35 -4.78 1.95
C ARG A 14 9.10 -4.80 2.86
N ASP A 15 8.08 -5.55 2.47
CA ASP A 15 6.76 -5.44 3.10
C ASP A 15 6.50 -6.57 4.10
N GLY A 16 7.42 -7.52 4.25
CA GLY A 16 7.22 -8.67 5.12
C GLY A 16 6.11 -9.59 4.66
N VAL A 17 5.80 -9.60 3.35
CA VAL A 17 4.69 -10.35 2.77
C VAL A 17 5.15 -11.33 1.71
N ARG A 18 4.57 -12.54 1.71
CA ARG A 18 4.75 -13.54 0.66
C ARG A 18 3.43 -14.18 0.29
N PHE A 19 3.01 -14.04 -0.96
CA PHE A 19 1.76 -14.60 -1.46
C PHE A 19 1.92 -16.00 -2.04
N SER A 20 0.85 -16.81 -1.98
CA SER A 20 0.71 -18.03 -2.78
C SER A 20 0.64 -17.71 -4.28
N TRP A 21 0.04 -16.57 -4.64
CA TRP A 21 -0.07 -16.07 -6.00
C TRP A 21 0.20 -14.55 -6.06
N ASN A 22 1.22 -14.15 -6.83
CA ASN A 22 1.56 -12.74 -7.05
C ASN A 22 0.80 -12.09 -8.23
N VAL A 23 0.03 -12.89 -8.96
CA VAL A 23 -0.91 -12.44 -9.99
C VAL A 23 -2.27 -13.04 -9.66
N TRP A 24 -3.28 -12.20 -9.56
CA TRP A 24 -4.60 -12.60 -9.07
C TRP A 24 -5.55 -12.92 -10.23
N PRO A 25 -6.53 -13.83 -10.01
CA PRO A 25 -7.57 -14.08 -11.00
C PRO A 25 -8.41 -12.82 -11.23
N SER A 26 -8.69 -12.52 -12.49
CA SER A 26 -9.49 -11.34 -12.86
C SER A 26 -11.00 -11.60 -12.82
N SER A 27 -11.38 -12.88 -12.78
CA SER A 27 -12.78 -13.33 -12.79
C SER A 27 -13.10 -14.24 -11.61
N ARG A 28 -14.38 -14.23 -11.21
CA ARG A 28 -14.89 -15.13 -10.16
C ARG A 28 -14.74 -16.60 -10.53
N LEU A 29 -14.87 -16.95 -11.82
CA LEU A 29 -14.75 -18.33 -12.30
C LEU A 29 -13.31 -18.84 -12.22
N GLU A 30 -12.32 -18.01 -12.53
CA GLU A 30 -10.91 -18.35 -12.35
C GLU A 30 -10.59 -18.51 -10.86
N ALA A 31 -11.09 -17.61 -10.02
CA ALA A 31 -10.88 -17.65 -8.58
C ALA A 31 -11.39 -18.96 -7.94
N THR A 32 -12.57 -19.46 -8.34
CA THR A 32 -13.11 -20.72 -7.80
C THR A 32 -12.36 -21.97 -8.27
N ARG A 33 -11.56 -21.86 -9.34
CA ARG A 33 -10.76 -22.97 -9.88
C ARG A 33 -9.35 -23.03 -9.30
N MET A 34 -8.97 -22.06 -8.46
CA MET A 34 -7.67 -22.06 -7.82
C MET A 34 -7.59 -23.17 -6.77
N VAL A 35 -6.72 -24.16 -7.00
CA VAL A 35 -6.51 -25.28 -6.07
C VAL A 35 -5.87 -24.81 -4.76
N VAL A 36 -4.89 -23.91 -4.88
CA VAL A 36 -4.27 -23.24 -3.72
C VAL A 36 -4.97 -21.89 -3.54
N PRO A 37 -5.49 -21.57 -2.35
CA PRO A 37 -6.20 -20.31 -2.11
C PRO A 37 -5.27 -19.11 -2.29
N LEU A 38 -5.85 -17.95 -2.62
CA LEU A 38 -5.18 -16.67 -2.53
C LEU A 38 -4.92 -16.37 -1.05
N ALA A 39 -3.66 -16.48 -0.62
CA ALA A 39 -3.25 -16.31 0.77
C ALA A 39 -1.88 -15.63 0.83
N CYS A 40 -1.54 -15.07 1.99
CA CYS A 40 -0.21 -14.54 2.25
C CYS A 40 0.30 -14.94 3.64
N LEU A 41 1.62 -15.03 3.74
CA LEU A 41 2.34 -15.02 5.01
C LEU A 41 2.74 -13.56 5.28
N LEU A 42 2.37 -13.05 6.46
CA LEU A 42 2.61 -11.66 6.86
C LEU A 42 3.47 -11.64 8.13
N THR A 43 4.54 -10.84 8.12
CA THR A 43 5.38 -10.54 9.28
C THR A 43 5.23 -9.04 9.62
N PRO A 44 4.26 -8.66 10.47
CA PRO A 44 3.91 -7.25 10.68
C PRO A 44 5.05 -6.39 11.24
N LEU A 45 5.89 -6.98 12.08
CA LEU A 45 7.04 -6.34 12.72
C LEU A 45 8.36 -6.81 12.10
N LYS A 46 8.39 -6.96 10.77
CA LYS A 46 9.65 -7.26 10.08
C LYS A 46 10.64 -6.14 10.31
N GLU A 47 11.86 -6.48 10.73
CA GLU A 47 12.91 -5.50 11.00
C GLU A 47 13.30 -4.77 9.71
N ARG A 48 13.23 -3.43 9.75
CA ARG A 48 13.59 -2.53 8.65
C ARG A 48 14.49 -1.41 9.19
N PRO A 49 15.79 -1.70 9.41
CA PRO A 49 16.73 -0.71 9.95
C PRO A 49 16.96 0.48 8.99
N ASP A 50 16.57 0.33 7.73
CA ASP A 50 16.67 1.33 6.67
C ASP A 50 15.55 2.40 6.71
N LEU A 51 14.45 2.16 7.45
CA LEU A 51 13.33 3.08 7.53
C LEU A 51 13.34 3.88 8.85
N PRO A 52 13.34 5.22 8.81
CA PRO A 52 13.21 6.02 10.01
C PRO A 52 11.78 5.94 10.58
N PRO A 53 11.60 6.03 11.90
CA PRO A 53 10.28 6.12 12.50
C PRO A 53 9.60 7.44 12.10
N VAL A 54 8.35 7.34 11.65
CA VAL A 54 7.52 8.48 11.26
C VAL A 54 6.93 9.13 12.52
N GLN A 55 7.21 10.42 12.74
CA GLN A 55 6.85 11.16 13.96
C GLN A 55 5.54 11.97 13.84
N TYR A 56 4.57 11.48 13.06
CA TYR A 56 3.28 12.15 12.91
C TYR A 56 2.13 11.14 12.89
N GLU A 57 0.92 11.61 13.19
CA GLU A 57 -0.30 10.78 13.17
C GLU A 57 -0.67 10.35 11.75
N PRO A 58 -1.07 9.07 11.53
CA PRO A 58 -1.40 8.58 10.20
C PRO A 58 -2.52 9.40 9.56
N VAL A 59 -2.31 9.77 8.30
CA VAL A 59 -3.30 10.50 7.51
C VAL A 59 -4.39 9.54 7.06
N LEU A 60 -5.60 9.70 7.60
CA LEU A 60 -6.73 8.80 7.32
C LEU A 60 -7.65 9.37 6.25
N CYS A 61 -8.26 8.47 5.46
CA CYS A 61 -9.36 8.83 4.58
C CYS A 61 -10.53 9.40 5.40
N SER A 62 -11.11 10.51 4.92
CA SER A 62 -12.21 11.22 5.58
C SER A 62 -13.53 10.43 5.59
N ARG A 63 -13.70 9.47 4.65
CA ARG A 63 -14.91 8.62 4.58
C ARG A 63 -15.00 7.70 5.81
N PRO A 64 -16.08 7.77 6.62
CA PRO A 64 -16.20 7.00 7.87
C PRO A 64 -16.12 5.48 7.70
N THR A 65 -16.63 4.95 6.59
CA THR A 65 -16.62 3.51 6.27
C THR A 65 -15.31 3.02 5.67
N CYS A 66 -14.36 3.91 5.35
CA CYS A 66 -13.10 3.55 4.72
C CYS A 66 -11.94 3.63 5.71
N LYS A 67 -11.65 4.83 6.25
CA LYS A 67 -10.55 5.08 7.21
C LYS A 67 -9.17 4.50 6.82
N ALA A 68 -8.94 4.21 5.54
CA ALA A 68 -7.65 3.74 5.05
C ALA A 68 -6.57 4.82 5.24
N VAL A 69 -5.34 4.39 5.53
CA VAL A 69 -4.17 5.26 5.67
C VAL A 69 -3.67 5.69 4.29
N LEU A 70 -3.26 6.95 4.17
CA LEU A 70 -2.55 7.46 2.99
C LEU A 70 -1.33 6.58 2.70
N ASN A 71 -1.23 6.10 1.47
CA ASN A 71 -0.18 5.19 1.02
C ASN A 71 0.23 5.53 -0.43
N PRO A 72 1.36 5.02 -0.94
CA PRO A 72 1.88 5.37 -2.27
C PRO A 72 0.96 5.05 -3.46
N LEU A 73 -0.09 4.24 -3.28
CA LEU A 73 -1.05 3.93 -4.33
C LEU A 73 -2.14 5.01 -4.49
N CYS A 74 -2.22 5.98 -3.58
CA CYS A 74 -3.14 7.10 -3.67
C CYS A 74 -2.69 8.10 -4.75
N GLN A 75 -3.64 8.64 -5.51
CA GLN A 75 -3.35 9.72 -6.46
C GLN A 75 -3.30 11.05 -5.73
N VAL A 76 -2.21 11.81 -5.89
CA VAL A 76 -1.99 13.09 -5.21
C VAL A 76 -2.01 14.24 -6.22
N ASP A 77 -2.81 15.27 -5.93
CA ASP A 77 -2.81 16.55 -6.63
C ASP A 77 -2.18 17.61 -5.73
N TYR A 78 -0.90 17.90 -5.96
CA TYR A 78 -0.14 18.88 -5.19
C TYR A 78 -0.60 20.32 -5.41
N ARG A 79 -1.19 20.63 -6.58
CA ARG A 79 -1.67 21.98 -6.89
C ARG A 79 -2.94 22.29 -6.11
N ALA A 80 -3.89 21.34 -6.12
CA ALA A 80 -5.13 21.46 -5.37
C ALA A 80 -4.98 21.09 -3.88
N LYS A 81 -3.84 20.52 -3.48
CA LYS A 81 -3.58 19.96 -2.13
C LYS A 81 -4.62 18.91 -1.75
N LEU A 82 -4.87 17.98 -2.66
CA LEU A 82 -5.85 16.91 -2.51
C LEU A 82 -5.18 15.55 -2.76
N TRP A 83 -5.74 14.50 -2.19
CA TRP A 83 -5.40 13.13 -2.54
C TRP A 83 -6.66 12.26 -2.66
N ALA A 84 -6.64 11.31 -3.59
CA ALA A 84 -7.73 10.37 -3.81
C ALA A 84 -7.37 8.99 -3.23
N CYS A 85 -8.22 8.48 -2.35
CA CYS A 85 -8.03 7.17 -1.72
C CYS A 85 -8.14 6.04 -2.75
N ASN A 86 -7.15 5.15 -2.82
CA ASN A 86 -7.11 4.00 -3.74
C ASN A 86 -8.13 2.89 -3.43
N PHE A 87 -8.75 2.91 -2.24
CA PHE A 87 -9.80 1.93 -1.88
C PHE A 87 -11.21 2.40 -2.25
N CYS A 88 -11.54 3.66 -1.95
CA CYS A 88 -12.93 4.14 -2.02
C CYS A 88 -13.13 5.34 -2.95
N PHE A 89 -12.05 5.84 -3.56
CA PHE A 89 -11.99 6.99 -4.47
C PHE A 89 -12.47 8.32 -3.88
N GLN A 90 -12.61 8.41 -2.54
CA GLN A 90 -12.87 9.67 -1.84
C GLN A 90 -11.70 10.63 -2.05
N ARG A 91 -12.01 11.87 -2.43
CA ARG A 91 -11.06 12.99 -2.42
C ARG A 91 -10.97 13.56 -1.01
N ASN A 92 -9.75 13.70 -0.50
CA ASN A 92 -9.44 14.17 0.83
C ASN A 92 -8.52 15.39 0.71
N GLN A 93 -8.62 16.34 1.63
CA GLN A 93 -7.64 17.41 1.76
C GLN A 93 -6.34 16.83 2.31
N ASP A 94 -5.23 17.23 1.70
CA ASP A 94 -3.90 16.94 2.22
C ASP A 94 -3.70 17.67 3.55
N PRO A 95 -3.40 16.98 4.66
CA PRO A 95 -3.09 17.67 5.91
C PRO A 95 -1.84 18.52 5.71
N LEU A 96 -2.00 19.84 5.83
CA LEU A 96 -0.99 20.91 5.63
C LEU A 96 0.31 20.78 6.45
N SER A 97 0.48 19.71 7.24
CA SER A 97 1.63 19.46 8.09
C SER A 97 2.92 19.26 7.27
N PRO A 98 4.04 19.89 7.65
CA PRO A 98 5.33 19.78 6.93
C PRO A 98 5.86 18.35 6.79
N GLY A 99 5.55 17.45 7.72
CA GLY A 99 6.03 16.05 7.69
C GLY A 99 5.33 15.16 6.65
N VAL A 100 4.08 15.43 6.31
CA VAL A 100 3.31 14.65 5.32
C VAL A 100 3.76 14.94 3.89
N ARG A 101 4.24 16.16 3.61
CA ARG A 101 4.85 16.49 2.31
C ARG A 101 6.01 15.57 1.96
N GLY A 102 6.83 15.21 2.96
CA GLY A 102 7.96 14.30 2.77
C GLY A 102 7.53 12.91 2.30
N CYS A 103 6.45 12.34 2.84
CA CYS A 103 5.99 11.01 2.45
C CYS A 103 5.43 10.92 1.02
N CYS A 104 5.02 12.04 0.44
CA CYS A 104 4.63 12.11 -0.97
C CYS A 104 5.84 12.24 -1.93
N GLU A 105 7.02 12.61 -1.43
CA GLU A 105 8.25 12.79 -2.22
C GLU A 105 9.18 11.55 -2.19
N ILE A 106 8.90 10.53 -1.36
CA ILE A 106 9.73 9.30 -1.23
C ILE A 106 9.30 8.18 -2.20
N GLY A 107 8.59 8.52 -3.28
CA GLY A 107 8.21 7.60 -4.35
C GLY A 107 9.19 7.61 -5.51
#